data_AF-A0A971WYT7-F1
#
_entry.id   AF-A0A971WYT7-F1
#
_cell.length_a   1.000
_cell.length_b   1.000
_cell.length_c   1.000
_cell.angle_alpha   90.00
_cell.angle_beta   90.00
_cell.angle_gamma   90.00
#
_symmetry.space_group_name_H-M   'P 1'
#
loop_
_entity.id
_entity.type
_entity.pdbx_description
1 polymer ?
#
loop_
_entity_poly.entity_id
_entity_poly.type
_entity_poly.pdbx_seq_one_letter_code
_entity_poly.pdbx_strand_id
1 'polypeptide(L)'
;MSYVGYEWVRQQLELRVFPLRRPASVGPVSRLTVEGNALQVPASVAPQGDSLLEHLLFAVKHEGINLQVLAQCLPKLPADEMLAAVMAQPSGRYVRVLGFLWETFSQQLLAEQLPV
;
A
#
# COMPACT_ATOMS: atom_id res chain seq x y z
N MET A 1 -5.90 10.13 -15.64
CA MET A 1 -5.59 10.35 -14.21
C MET A 1 -4.56 9.32 -13.81
N SER A 2 -3.48 9.71 -13.13
CA SER A 2 -2.52 8.74 -12.60
C SER A 2 -2.91 8.39 -11.18
N TYR A 3 -3.54 7.22 -10.98
CA TYR A 3 -3.92 6.75 -9.65
C TYR A 3 -2.71 6.24 -8.87
N VAL A 4 -2.76 6.40 -7.56
CA VAL A 4 -1.78 5.86 -6.63
C VAL A 4 -2.47 5.17 -5.47
N GLY A 5 -1.70 4.47 -4.64
CA GLY A 5 -2.24 3.80 -3.45
C GLY A 5 -3.31 2.77 -3.78
N TYR A 6 -4.39 2.74 -3.01
CA TYR A 6 -5.38 1.65 -3.11
C TYR A 6 -6.10 1.57 -4.45
N GLU A 7 -6.37 2.70 -5.10
CA GLU A 7 -7.07 2.68 -6.41
C GLU A 7 -6.18 2.11 -7.51
N TRP A 8 -4.88 2.43 -7.46
CA TRP A 8 -3.91 1.79 -8.35
C TRP A 8 -3.83 0.29 -8.09
N VAL A 9 -3.69 -0.13 -6.83
CA VAL A 9 -3.62 -1.57 -6.47
C VAL A 9 -4.88 -2.32 -6.92
N ARG A 10 -6.05 -1.71 -6.76
CA ARG A 10 -7.33 -2.26 -7.21
C ARG A 10 -7.35 -2.52 -8.71
N GLN A 11 -6.85 -1.57 -9.50
CA GLN A 11 -6.82 -1.67 -10.96
C GLN A 11 -5.79 -2.70 -11.43
N GLN A 12 -4.56 -2.65 -10.88
CA GLN A 12 -3.48 -3.55 -11.30
C GLN A 12 -3.74 -5.01 -10.98
N LEU A 13 -4.37 -5.31 -9.85
CA LEU A 13 -4.65 -6.67 -9.41
C LEU A 13 -6.10 -7.11 -9.68
N GLU A 14 -6.87 -6.29 -10.41
CA GLU A 14 -8.29 -6.47 -10.73
C GLU A 14 -9.13 -6.89 -9.51
N LEU A 15 -8.93 -6.20 -8.38
CA LEU A 15 -9.51 -6.61 -7.11
C LEU A 15 -11.04 -6.45 -7.11
N ARG A 16 -11.73 -7.44 -6.55
CA ARG A 16 -13.19 -7.43 -6.38
C ARG A 16 -13.54 -6.81 -5.04
N VAL A 17 -13.53 -5.49 -4.99
CA VAL A 17 -13.79 -4.69 -3.80
C VAL A 17 -14.89 -3.67 -4.06
N PHE A 18 -15.52 -3.16 -3.01
CA PHE A 18 -16.44 -2.04 -3.15
C PHE A 18 -15.69 -0.80 -3.65
N PRO A 19 -16.39 0.13 -4.34
CA PRO A 19 -15.78 1.36 -4.81
C PRO A 19 -15.07 2.11 -3.69
N LEU A 20 -13.84 2.56 -3.96
CA LEU A 20 -13.09 3.35 -3.01
C LEU A 20 -13.75 4.72 -2.87
N ARG A 21 -14.07 5.11 -1.64
CA ARG A 21 -14.75 6.38 -1.38
C ARG A 21 -13.91 7.57 -1.83
N ARG A 22 -12.59 7.53 -1.60
CA ARG A 22 -11.68 8.63 -1.92
C ARG A 22 -10.42 8.10 -2.58
N PRO A 23 -10.44 7.77 -3.89
CA PRO A 23 -9.25 7.31 -4.59
C PRO A 23 -8.16 8.39 -4.57
N ALA A 24 -6.91 7.96 -4.43
CA ALA A 24 -5.74 8.83 -4.50
C ALA A 24 -5.22 8.95 -5.94
N SER A 25 -4.96 10.16 -6.40
CA SER A 25 -4.43 10.43 -7.73
C SER A 25 -3.40 11.57 -7.71
N VAL A 26 -2.41 11.48 -8.59
CA VAL A 26 -1.42 12.54 -8.77
C VAL A 26 -2.08 13.76 -9.41
N GLY A 27 -1.85 14.94 -8.82
CA GLY A 27 -2.39 16.20 -9.27
C GLY A 27 -1.45 17.39 -9.03
N PRO A 28 -1.77 18.59 -9.56
CA PRO A 28 -0.94 19.79 -9.47
C PRO A 28 -1.06 20.46 -8.08
N VAL A 29 -0.76 19.71 -7.03
CA VAL A 29 -0.82 20.17 -5.63
C VAL A 29 0.56 20.11 -4.98
N SER A 30 0.83 21.01 -4.03
CA SER A 30 2.09 21.03 -3.27
C SER A 30 2.08 20.17 -2.00
N ARG A 31 0.88 19.77 -1.55
CA ARG A 31 0.66 18.88 -0.40
C ARG A 31 -0.56 17.98 -0.64
N LEU A 32 -0.64 16.89 0.10
CA LEU A 32 -1.82 16.03 0.08
C LEU A 32 -3.06 16.85 0.43
N THR A 33 -4.03 16.87 -0.48
CA THR A 33 -5.24 17.68 -0.37
C THR A 33 -6.46 16.85 -0.73
N VAL A 34 -7.50 16.94 0.08
CA VAL A 34 -8.79 16.30 -0.24
C VAL A 34 -9.58 17.31 -1.08
N GLU A 35 -9.87 16.94 -2.33
CA GLU A 35 -10.68 17.75 -3.25
C GLU A 35 -11.89 16.95 -3.71
N GLY A 36 -13.08 17.40 -3.31
CA GLY A 36 -14.31 16.66 -3.54
C GLY A 36 -14.23 15.24 -2.98
N ASN A 37 -14.28 14.26 -3.87
CA ASN A 37 -14.25 12.84 -3.52
C ASN A 37 -12.92 12.16 -3.88
N ALA A 38 -11.82 12.91 -3.98
CA ALA A 38 -10.48 12.38 -4.30
C ALA A 38 -9.40 12.92 -3.36
N LEU A 39 -8.33 12.15 -3.19
CA LEU A 39 -7.10 12.59 -2.53
C LEU A 39 -6.10 13.00 -3.61
N GLN A 40 -5.84 14.31 -3.73
CA GLN A 40 -4.82 14.85 -4.63
C GLN A 40 -3.44 14.70 -4.00
N VAL A 41 -2.52 14.10 -4.75
CA VAL A 41 -1.18 13.74 -4.30
C VAL A 41 -0.13 14.50 -5.11
N PRO A 42 0.80 15.23 -4.47
CA PRO A 42 1.94 15.82 -5.18
C PRO A 42 2.79 14.74 -5.84
N ALA A 43 3.32 15.00 -7.04
CA ALA A 43 4.21 14.06 -7.73
C ALA A 43 5.45 13.68 -6.90
N SER A 44 5.93 14.58 -6.03
CA SER A 44 7.11 14.35 -5.18
C SER A 44 6.90 13.31 -4.06
N VAL A 45 5.66 12.97 -3.73
CA VAL A 45 5.33 12.00 -2.68
C VAL A 45 4.55 10.78 -3.21
N ALA A 46 4.28 10.76 -4.51
CA ALA A 46 3.67 9.62 -5.17
C ALA A 46 4.66 8.44 -5.18
N PRO A 47 4.18 7.19 -5.01
CA PRO A 47 4.96 5.98 -5.29
C PRO A 47 5.55 6.04 -6.71
N GLN A 48 6.74 5.47 -6.90
CA GLN A 48 7.41 5.47 -8.18
C GLN A 48 7.22 4.14 -8.91
N GLY A 49 6.86 4.23 -10.20
CA GLY A 49 6.70 3.07 -11.07
C GLY A 49 5.55 2.14 -10.63
N ASP A 50 5.76 0.83 -10.81
CA ASP A 50 4.74 -0.19 -10.61
C ASP A 50 4.97 -1.03 -9.34
N SER A 51 5.65 -0.47 -8.33
CA SER A 51 5.95 -1.19 -7.09
C SER A 51 4.69 -1.35 -6.22
N LEU A 52 4.19 -2.59 -6.12
CA LEU A 52 3.04 -2.91 -5.28
C LEU A 52 3.28 -2.51 -3.81
N LEU A 53 4.47 -2.80 -3.28
CA LEU A 53 4.84 -2.45 -1.91
C LEU A 53 4.81 -0.93 -1.66
N GLU A 54 5.35 -0.12 -2.56
CA GLU A 54 5.36 1.34 -2.39
C GLU A 54 3.95 1.91 -2.40
N HIS A 55 3.08 1.43 -3.30
CA HIS A 55 1.68 1.80 -3.33
C HIS A 55 0.94 1.41 -2.05
N LEU A 56 1.21 0.23 -1.49
CA LEU A 56 0.60 -0.22 -0.24
C LEU A 56 1.06 0.58 0.98
N LEU A 57 2.37 0.87 1.08
CA LEU A 57 2.91 1.71 2.15
C LEU A 57 2.38 3.14 2.08
N PHE A 58 2.30 3.70 0.87
CA PHE A 58 1.66 4.99 0.63
C PHE A 58 0.20 4.97 1.09
N ALA A 59 -0.58 3.99 0.66
CA ALA A 59 -2.00 3.89 0.96
C ALA A 59 -2.25 3.77 2.47
N VAL A 60 -1.53 2.88 3.15
CA VAL A 60 -1.67 2.71 4.61
C VAL A 60 -1.31 3.99 5.37
N LYS A 61 -0.34 4.76 4.86
CA LYS A 61 0.09 6.03 5.46
C LYS A 61 -0.88 7.19 5.23
N HIS A 62 -1.50 7.27 4.06
CA HIS A 62 -2.20 8.47 3.59
C HIS A 62 -3.71 8.27 3.39
N GLU A 63 -4.14 7.06 3.04
CA GLU A 63 -5.54 6.68 2.84
C GLU A 63 -6.13 5.93 4.04
N GLY A 64 -5.27 5.40 4.92
CA GLY A 64 -5.65 4.65 6.12
C GLY A 64 -5.71 3.14 5.86
N ILE A 65 -6.34 2.39 6.77
CA ILE A 65 -6.46 0.93 6.63
C ILE A 65 -7.72 0.57 5.85
N ASN A 66 -7.55 -0.12 4.73
CA ASN A 66 -8.65 -0.66 3.95
C ASN A 66 -8.56 -2.19 3.83
N LEU A 67 -9.21 -2.90 4.77
CA LEU A 67 -9.09 -4.35 4.90
C LEU A 67 -9.59 -5.12 3.66
N GLN A 68 -10.59 -4.60 2.93
CA GLN A 68 -11.09 -5.28 1.73
C GLN A 68 -10.02 -5.37 0.62
N VAL A 69 -9.19 -4.33 0.49
CA VAL A 69 -8.11 -4.27 -0.49
C VAL A 69 -6.93 -5.09 0.03
N LEU A 70 -6.52 -4.81 1.26
CA LEU A 70 -5.38 -5.46 1.92
C LEU A 70 -5.53 -6.99 1.97
N ALA A 71 -6.71 -7.50 2.31
CA ALA A 71 -6.96 -8.94 2.37
C ALA A 71 -6.82 -9.65 1.02
N GLN A 72 -7.05 -8.96 -0.10
CA GLN A 72 -6.94 -9.54 -1.44
C GLN A 72 -5.57 -9.30 -2.10
N CYS A 73 -4.85 -8.24 -1.71
CA CYS A 73 -3.57 -7.90 -2.33
C CYS A 73 -2.36 -8.44 -1.55
N LEU A 74 -2.41 -8.51 -0.21
CA LEU A 74 -1.26 -8.92 0.59
C LEU A 74 -0.80 -10.37 0.32
N PRO A 75 -1.70 -11.36 0.11
CA PRO A 75 -1.28 -12.70 -0.31
C PRO A 75 -0.56 -12.75 -1.67
N LYS A 76 -0.62 -11.69 -2.46
CA LYS A 76 0.05 -11.57 -3.77
C LYS A 76 1.37 -10.79 -3.67
N LEU A 77 1.67 -10.15 -2.55
CA LEU A 77 2.93 -9.46 -2.31
C LEU A 77 4.00 -10.50 -1.92
N PRO A 78 5.14 -10.58 -2.63
CA PRO A 78 6.22 -11.49 -2.28
C PRO A 78 6.73 -11.25 -0.86
N ALA A 79 7.03 -12.34 -0.17
CA ALA A 79 7.37 -12.28 1.24
C ALA A 79 8.78 -11.71 1.49
N ASP A 80 9.71 -11.95 0.57
CA ASP A 80 11.05 -11.36 0.54
C ASP A 80 10.99 -9.83 0.38
N GLU A 81 10.10 -9.31 -0.46
CA GLU A 81 9.85 -7.87 -0.58
C GLU A 81 9.34 -7.28 0.75
N MET A 82 8.36 -7.93 1.37
CA MET A 82 7.81 -7.47 2.66
C MET A 82 8.86 -7.56 3.78
N LEU A 83 9.62 -8.64 3.85
CA LEU A 83 10.71 -8.82 4.82
C LEU A 83 11.79 -7.75 4.62
N ALA A 84 12.23 -7.53 3.38
CA ALA A 84 13.21 -6.50 3.05
C ALA A 84 12.74 -5.11 3.50
N ALA A 85 11.45 -4.79 3.32
CA ALA A 85 10.86 -3.54 3.76
C ALA A 85 10.90 -3.39 5.29
N VAL A 86 10.51 -4.44 6.03
CA VAL A 86 10.55 -4.46 7.50
C VAL A 86 11.99 -4.30 7.99
N MET A 87 12.94 -5.01 7.40
CA MET A 87 14.36 -4.95 7.77
C MET A 87 14.99 -3.59 7.45
N ALA A 88 14.58 -2.93 6.37
CA ALA A 88 15.04 -1.59 6.03
C ALA A 88 14.54 -0.51 7.02
N GLN A 89 13.34 -0.68 7.59
CA GLN A 89 12.72 0.29 8.50
C GLN A 89 12.05 -0.41 9.70
N PRO A 90 12.80 -1.10 10.59
CA PRO A 90 12.22 -2.00 11.60
C PRO A 90 11.37 -1.27 12.64
N SER A 91 11.64 0.02 12.88
CA SER A 91 10.83 0.87 13.77
C SER A 91 9.69 1.60 13.05
N GLY A 92 9.62 1.52 11.72
CA GLY A 92 8.63 2.17 10.88
C GLY A 92 7.21 1.74 11.24
N ARG A 93 6.34 2.70 11.58
CA ARG A 93 4.95 2.41 11.96
C ARG A 93 4.23 1.64 10.85
N TYR A 94 4.27 2.16 9.63
CA TYR A 94 3.46 1.63 8.54
C TYR A 94 3.99 0.30 8.00
N VAL A 95 5.31 0.09 7.99
CA VAL A 95 5.87 -1.20 7.57
C VAL A 95 5.57 -2.30 8.58
N ARG A 96 5.57 -2.01 9.89
CA ARG A 96 5.16 -2.98 10.91
C ARG A 96 3.68 -3.32 10.83
N VAL A 97 2.82 -2.32 10.61
CA VAL A 97 1.38 -2.59 10.40
C VAL A 97 1.15 -3.41 9.13
N LEU A 98 1.82 -3.05 8.03
CA LEU A 98 1.68 -3.78 6.77
C LEU A 98 2.22 -5.20 6.90
N GLY A 99 3.37 -5.39 7.56
CA GLY A 99 3.96 -6.71 7.84
C GLY A 99 3.05 -7.58 8.69
N PHE A 100 2.51 -7.06 9.79
CA PHE A 100 1.53 -7.80 10.62
C PHE A 100 0.29 -8.23 9.81
N LEU A 101 -0.26 -7.33 8.99
CA LEU A 101 -1.39 -7.65 8.13
C LEU A 101 -1.01 -8.65 7.03
N TRP A 102 0.20 -8.55 6.49
CA TRP A 102 0.71 -9.50 5.52
C TRP A 102 0.78 -10.90 6.13
N GLU A 103 1.38 -11.05 7.32
CA GLU A 103 1.44 -12.34 8.01
C GLU A 103 0.04 -12.89 8.29
N THR A 104 -0.88 -12.01 8.68
CA THR A 104 -2.28 -12.37 8.97
C THR A 104 -3.03 -12.85 7.72
N PHE A 105 -2.88 -12.18 6.57
CA PHE A 105 -3.65 -12.56 5.37
C PHE A 105 -2.98 -13.65 4.54
N SER A 106 -1.64 -13.71 4.57
CA SER A 106 -0.85 -14.72 3.87
C SER A 106 -0.71 -16.03 4.66
N GLN A 107 -1.03 -16.02 5.97
CA GLN A 107 -0.89 -17.16 6.89
C GLN A 107 0.55 -17.71 6.92
N GLN A 108 1.52 -16.80 6.84
CA GLN A 108 2.96 -17.08 6.82
C GLN A 108 3.66 -16.09 7.75
N LEU A 109 4.69 -16.54 8.48
CA LEU A 109 5.48 -15.65 9.33
C LEU A 109 6.70 -15.14 8.57
N LEU A 110 6.94 -13.82 8.60
CA LEU A 110 8.11 -13.23 7.95
C LEU A 110 9.41 -13.70 8.62
N ALA A 111 9.36 -14.01 9.92
CA ALA A 111 10.50 -14.51 10.68
C ALA A 111 11.01 -15.87 10.17
N GLU A 112 10.17 -16.71 9.57
CA GLU A 112 10.57 -18.01 9.01
C GLU A 112 11.48 -17.88 7.78
N GLN A 113 11.60 -16.66 7.23
CA GLN A 113 12.37 -16.36 6.03
C GLN A 113 13.72 -15.72 6.34
N LEU A 114 14.03 -15.50 7.63
CA LEU A 114 15.34 -15.02 8.03
C LEU A 114 16.39 -16.13 7.83
N PRO A 115 17.57 -15.82 7.26
CA PRO A 115 18.65 -16.78 7.20
C PRO A 115 19.11 -17.13 8.62
N VAL A 116 19.32 -18.43 8.86
CA VAL A 116 19.88 -18.98 10.11
C VAL A 116 21.40 -18.74 10.17
#